data_AF-A0A9D3YRF8-F1
#
_entry.id   AF-A0A9D3YRF8-F1
#
_cell.length_a   1.000
_cell.length_b   1.000
_cell.length_c   1.000
_cell.angle_alpha   90.00
_cell.angle_beta   90.00
_cell.angle_gamma   90.00
#
_symmetry.space_group_name_H-M   'P 1'
#
loop_
_entity.id
_entity.type
_entity.pdbx_description
1 polymer ?
#
loop_
_entity_poly.entity_id
_entity_poly.type
_entity_poly.pdbx_seq_one_letter_code
_entity_poly.pdbx_strand_id
1 'polypeptide(L)' 'MANANPHNRNFTKPDDDDELDRVEKHLQQLGCLEKHYAVQECMFDHKDWRKCQEQVQAFRKCIDDSKKKA' A
#
# COMPACT_ATOMS: atom_id res chain seq x y z
N MET A 1 -37.91 -1.53 5.87
CA MET A 1 -36.92 -1.16 6.91
C MET A 1 -35.60 -1.78 6.48
N ALA A 2 -34.61 -0.96 6.11
CA ALA A 2 -33.32 -1.42 5.60
C ALA A 2 -32.50 -2.00 6.76
N ASN A 3 -32.14 -3.28 6.66
CA ASN A 3 -31.09 -3.84 7.52
C ASN A 3 -29.82 -3.95 6.67
N ALA A 4 -29.12 -2.82 6.51
CA ALA A 4 -27.83 -2.79 5.83
C ALA A 4 -26.81 -3.49 6.72
N ASN A 5 -26.44 -4.72 6.36
CA ASN A 5 -25.40 -5.46 7.06
C ASN A 5 -24.07 -4.68 6.99
N PRO A 6 -23.47 -4.27 8.12
CA PRO A 6 -22.29 -3.39 8.16
C PRO A 6 -21.01 -4.03 7.59
N HIS A 7 -21.08 -5.28 7.16
CA HIS A 7 -19.97 -6.01 6.53
C HIS A 7 -20.13 -6.23 5.01
N ASN A 8 -21.07 -5.55 4.35
CA ASN A 8 -21.14 -5.61 2.89
C ASN A 8 -20.02 -4.78 2.25
N ARG A 9 -18.82 -5.36 2.18
CA ARG A 9 -17.73 -4.82 1.36
C ARG A 9 -18.07 -5.10 -0.10
N ASN A 10 -18.70 -4.12 -0.75
CA ASN A 10 -18.82 -4.09 -2.21
C ASN A 10 -17.41 -4.06 -2.81
N PHE A 11 -16.85 -5.24 -3.08
CA PHE A 11 -15.60 -5.40 -3.78
C PHE A 11 -15.92 -5.33 -5.28
N THR A 12 -15.82 -4.12 -5.84
CA THR A 12 -15.74 -3.97 -7.30
C THR A 12 -14.42 -4.57 -7.73
N LYS A 13 -14.47 -5.68 -8.49
CA LYS A 13 -13.27 -6.28 -9.07
C LYS A 13 -12.61 -5.25 -9.99
N PRO A 14 -11.31 -4.94 -9.83
CA PRO A 14 -10.59 -4.18 -10.84
C PRO A 14 -10.59 -4.96 -12.16
N ASP A 15 -10.68 -4.23 -13.27
CA ASP A 15 -10.53 -4.78 -14.61
C ASP A 15 -9.07 -5.28 -14.75
N ASP A 16 -8.88 -6.52 -15.21
CA ASP A 16 -7.59 -7.24 -15.21
C ASP A 16 -6.54 -6.61 -16.15
N ASP A 17 -6.92 -5.59 -16.92
CA ASP A 17 -6.10 -4.92 -17.94
C ASP A 17 -5.17 -3.82 -17.36
N ASP A 18 -5.32 -3.48 -16.09
CA ASP A 18 -4.45 -2.53 -15.39
C ASP A 18 -3.39 -3.26 -14.56
N GLU A 19 -2.15 -3.39 -15.09
CA GLU A 19 -1.01 -4.08 -14.46
C GLU A 19 -0.69 -3.67 -13.00
N LEU A 20 -1.14 -2.49 -12.55
CA LEU A 20 -0.91 -1.99 -11.19
C LEU A 20 -2.22 -1.88 -10.42
N ASP A 21 -2.21 -2.39 -9.18
CA ASP A 21 -3.38 -2.26 -8.32
C ASP A 21 -3.64 -0.80 -7.92
N ARG A 22 -4.82 -0.51 -7.35
CA ARG A 22 -5.19 0.86 -6.93
C ARG A 22 -4.17 1.47 -5.96
N VAL A 23 -3.60 0.67 -5.06
CA VAL A 23 -2.62 1.12 -4.05
C VAL A 23 -1.29 1.42 -4.73
N GLU A 24 -0.80 0.53 -5.58
CA GLU A 24 0.44 0.70 -6.34
C GLU A 24 0.37 1.91 -7.27
N LYS A 25 -0.74 2.10 -7.98
CA LYS A 25 -1.00 3.32 -8.78
C LYS A 25 -0.89 4.59 -7.92
N HIS A 26 -1.49 4.58 -6.74
CA HIS A 26 -1.43 5.73 -5.84
C HIS A 26 0.00 5.97 -5.32
N LEU A 27 0.71 4.90 -4.95
CA LEU A 27 2.09 5.00 -4.48
C LEU A 27 3.05 5.45 -5.58
N GLN A 28 2.78 5.09 -6.84
CA GLN A 28 3.53 5.58 -8.00
C GLN A 28 3.35 7.10 -8.16
N GLN A 29 2.12 7.59 -8.05
CA GLN A 29 1.83 9.05 -8.07
C GLN A 29 2.54 9.80 -6.93
N LEU A 30 2.63 9.19 -5.75
CA LEU A 30 3.33 9.77 -4.59
C LEU A 30 4.86 9.63 -4.66
N GLY A 31 5.41 8.87 -5.62
CA GLY A 31 6.84 8.55 -5.70
C GLY A 31 7.35 7.61 -4.61
N CYS A 32 6.46 6.90 -3.91
CA CYS A 32 6.79 6.02 -2.78
C CYS A 32 6.77 4.53 -3.15
N LEU A 33 6.52 4.19 -4.41
CA LEU A 33 6.37 2.80 -4.88
C LEU A 33 7.62 1.94 -4.64
N GLU A 34 8.82 2.47 -4.88
CA GLU A 34 10.07 1.73 -4.63
C GLU A 34 10.23 1.34 -3.16
N LYS A 35 9.89 2.26 -2.23
CA LYS A 35 9.98 1.99 -0.79
C LYS A 35 8.92 0.99 -0.33
N HIS A 36 7.79 0.91 -1.02
CA HIS A 36 6.80 -0.14 -0.82
C HIS A 36 7.34 -1.52 -1.23
N TYR A 37 7.98 -1.64 -2.39
CA TYR A 37 8.60 -2.89 -2.81
C TYR A 37 9.73 -3.33 -1.89
N ALA A 38 10.56 -2.41 -1.40
CA ALA A 38 11.60 -2.73 -0.42
C ALA A 38 11.05 -3.35 0.88
N VAL A 39 9.86 -2.93 1.33
CA VAL A 39 9.17 -3.56 2.46
C VAL A 39 8.68 -4.96 2.10
N GLN A 40 8.13 -5.14 0.91
CA GLN A 40 7.68 -6.46 0.43
C GLN A 40 8.84 -7.45 0.31
N GLU A 41 9.97 -7.03 -0.27
CA GLU A 41 11.19 -7.84 -0.38
C GLU A 41 11.67 -8.27 1.00
N CYS A 42 11.78 -7.33 1.95
CA CYS A 42 12.17 -7.66 3.31
C CYS A 42 11.20 -8.63 4.00
N MET A 43 9.89 -8.53 3.72
CA MET A 43 8.89 -9.48 4.20
C MET A 43 8.93 -10.84 3.51
N PHE A 44 9.29 -10.87 2.25
CA PHE A 44 9.52 -12.12 1.54
C PHE A 44 10.71 -12.89 2.13
N ASP A 45 11.82 -12.20 2.36
CA ASP A 45 13.05 -12.79 2.90
C ASP A 45 12.93 -13.19 4.38
N HIS A 46 12.50 -12.25 5.23
CA HIS A 46 12.56 -12.44 6.68
C HIS A 46 11.26 -12.96 7.29
N LYS A 47 10.11 -12.66 6.66
CA LYS A 47 8.76 -12.97 7.18
C LYS A 47 8.51 -12.50 8.62
N ASP A 48 9.32 -11.57 9.11
CA ASP A 48 9.23 -10.96 10.44
C ASP A 48 9.36 -9.44 10.32
N TRP A 49 8.23 -8.74 10.48
CA TRP A 49 8.16 -7.28 10.34
C TRP A 49 9.09 -6.52 11.29
N ARG A 50 9.50 -7.12 12.42
CA ARG A 50 10.44 -6.49 13.35
C ARG A 50 11.83 -6.35 12.75
N LYS A 51 12.22 -7.25 11.85
CA LYS A 51 13.50 -7.16 11.11
C LYS A 51 13.45 -6.15 9.97
N CYS A 52 12.26 -5.72 9.57
CA CYS A 52 12.03 -4.81 8.45
C CYS A 52 11.67 -3.39 8.88
N GLN A 53 11.99 -3.03 10.14
CA GLN A 53 11.68 -1.71 10.68
C GLN A 53 12.32 -0.58 9.88
N GLU A 54 13.52 -0.78 9.33
CA GLU A 54 14.21 0.24 8.53
C GLU A 54 13.43 0.55 7.25
N GLN A 55 13.04 -0.47 6.49
CA GLN A 55 12.27 -0.34 5.25
C GLN A 55 10.89 0.27 5.53
N VAL A 56 10.24 -0.16 6.62
CA VAL A 56 8.93 0.36 7.03
C VAL A 56 9.02 1.84 7.43
N GLN A 57 10.06 2.24 8.16
CA GLN A 57 10.28 3.65 8.52
C GLN A 57 10.57 4.52 7.29
N ALA A 58 11.39 4.02 6.36
CA ALA A 58 11.68 4.71 5.11
C ALA A 58 10.41 4.93 4.27
N PHE A 59 9.58 3.88 4.14
CA PHE A 59 8.30 3.98 3.45
C PHE A 59 7.36 4.97 4.15
N ARG A 60 7.27 4.92 5.49
CA ARG A 60 6.45 5.86 6.26
C ARG A 60 6.87 7.31 6.05
N LYS A 61 8.18 7.58 6.11
CA LYS A 61 8.73 8.92 5.88
C LYS A 61 8.36 9.43 4.49
N CYS A 62 8.47 8.59 3.47
CA CYS A 62 8.08 8.95 2.11
C CYS A 62 6.62 9.42 2.05
N ILE A 63 5.69 8.64 2.59
CA ILE A 63 4.26 8.98 2.60
C ILE A 63 3.99 10.28 3.36
N ASP A 64 4.63 10.46 4.52
CA ASP A 64 4.46 11.68 5.32
C ASP A 64 5.04 12.92 4.62
N ASP A 65 6.11 12.78 3.84
CA ASP A 65 6.68 13.87 3.06
C ASP A 65 5.84 14.18 1.80
N SER A 66 5.27 13.16 1.13
CA SER A 66 4.37 13.37 -0.01
C SER A 66 3.08 14.11 0.39
N LYS A 67 2.58 13.88 1.62
CA LYS A 67 1.44 14.64 2.18
C LYS A 67 1.73 16.12 2.40
N LYS A 68 2.99 16.49 2.68
CA LYS A 68 3.38 17.90 2.90
C LYS A 68 3.57 18.66 1.58
N LYS A 69 3.77 17.93 0.48
CA LYS A 69 3.94 18.50 -0.87
C LYS A 69 2.61 18.67 -1.62
N ALA A 70 1.52 18.14 -1.08
CA ALA A 70 0.16 18.24 -1.62
C ALA A 70 -0.54 19.53 -1.19
#